data_AF-A0A6I4Y8D8-F1
#
_entry.id   AF-A0A6I4Y8D8-F1
#
_cell.length_a   1.000
_cell.length_b   1.000
_cell.length_c   1.000
_cell.angle_alpha   90.00
_cell.angle_beta   90.00
_cell.angle_gamma   90.00
#
_symmetry.space_group_name_H-M   'P 1'
#
loop_
_entity.id
_entity.type
_entity.pdbx_description
1 polymer ?
#
loop_
_entity_poly.entity_id
_entity_poly.type
_entity_poly.pdbx_seq_one_letter_code
_entity_poly.pdbx_strand_id
1 'polypeptide(L)'
;MKKEQWLSKPDGNIIETLTDPRVLATAAGAAVGAVIEKQLWTGMRDTFGIASLQGGQLKFFAPDADGKAGAEAPQLGTNRQLARLGLVVGSVAGIEYVPNGNAQYAFLGIAAVAVAHILQDLFPAIR
;
A
#
# COMPACT_ATOMS: atom_id res chain seq x y z
N MET A 1 28.41 -13.10 26.46
CA MET A 1 27.08 -12.92 25.83
C MET A 1 27.25 -11.98 24.64
N LYS A 2 27.08 -12.48 23.41
CA LYS A 2 27.11 -11.64 22.20
C LYS A 2 25.83 -10.81 22.19
N LYS A 3 25.96 -9.48 22.12
CA LYS A 3 24.83 -8.57 21.90
C LYS A 3 24.38 -8.76 20.45
N GLU A 4 23.24 -9.40 20.23
CA GLU A 4 22.59 -9.37 18.93
C GLU A 4 22.11 -7.93 18.71
N GLN A 5 22.74 -7.25 17.76
CA GLN A 5 22.38 -5.89 17.37
C GLN A 5 21.43 -5.99 16.19
N TRP A 6 20.14 -5.77 16.43
CA TRP A 6 19.05 -6.07 15.50
C TRP A 6 18.89 -5.09 14.33
N LEU A 7 19.73 -4.05 14.25
CA LEU A 7 19.87 -3.17 13.08
C LEU A 7 21.32 -2.69 12.98
N SER A 8 22.22 -3.48 12.39
CA SER A 8 23.40 -2.90 11.76
C SER A 8 22.96 -2.20 10.47
N LYS A 9 23.48 -1.00 10.20
CA LYS A 9 23.38 -0.43 8.84
C LYS A 9 23.99 -1.45 7.87
N PRO A 10 23.43 -1.64 6.67
CA PRO A 10 24.10 -2.45 5.67
C PRO A 10 25.51 -1.88 5.46
N ASP A 11 26.52 -2.75 5.46
CA ASP A 11 27.96 -2.40 5.45
C ASP A 11 28.43 -1.80 4.09
N GLY A 12 27.53 -1.15 3.35
CA GLY A 12 27.74 -0.65 1.98
C GLY A 12 27.70 -1.75 0.92
N ASN A 13 27.54 -3.02 1.30
CA ASN A 13 27.41 -4.14 0.38
C ASN A 13 25.96 -4.27 -0.13
N ILE A 14 25.69 -3.62 -1.26
CA ILE A 14 24.38 -3.60 -1.92
C ILE A 14 23.90 -5.01 -2.26
N ILE A 15 24.80 -5.91 -2.65
CA ILE A 15 24.43 -7.29 -3.02
C ILE A 15 23.89 -8.07 -1.83
N GLU A 16 24.51 -7.92 -0.66
CA GLU A 16 24.04 -8.55 0.58
C GLU A 16 22.66 -8.01 1.00
N THR A 17 22.44 -6.71 0.83
CA THR A 17 21.13 -6.10 1.09
C THR A 17 20.06 -6.58 0.12
N LEU A 18 20.38 -6.69 -1.17
CA LEU A 18 19.44 -7.15 -2.21
C LEU A 18 19.16 -8.66 -2.14
N THR A 19 20.01 -9.43 -1.46
CA THR A 19 19.83 -10.87 -1.25
C THR A 19 19.29 -11.22 0.13
N ASP A 20 19.11 -10.23 1.01
CA ASP A 20 18.49 -10.43 2.33
C ASP A 20 17.03 -10.91 2.16
N PRO A 21 16.66 -12.07 2.72
CA PRO A 21 15.30 -12.62 2.62
C PRO A 21 14.22 -11.66 3.13
N ARG A 22 14.57 -10.79 4.09
CA ARG A 22 13.66 -9.80 4.69
C ARG A 22 13.37 -8.67 3.73
N VAL A 23 14.40 -8.21 2.99
CA VAL A 23 14.26 -7.18 1.96
C VAL A 23 13.43 -7.73 0.79
N LEU A 24 13.72 -8.95 0.35
CA LEU A 24 12.94 -9.63 -0.69
C LEU A 24 11.49 -9.86 -0.28
N ALA A 25 11.24 -10.31 0.96
CA ALA A 25 9.88 -10.48 1.47
C ALA A 25 9.12 -9.15 1.56
N THR A 26 9.79 -8.09 2.00
CA THR A 26 9.21 -6.74 2.01
C THR A 26 8.85 -6.26 0.60
N ALA A 27 9.74 -6.46 -0.37
CA ALA A 27 9.48 -6.09 -1.77
C ALA A 27 8.32 -6.91 -2.37
N ALA A 28 8.26 -8.21 -2.09
CA ALA A 28 7.14 -9.06 -2.50
C ALA A 28 5.82 -8.61 -1.86
N GLY A 29 5.85 -8.30 -0.56
CA GLY A 29 4.72 -7.73 0.17
C GLY A 29 4.21 -6.42 -0.43
N ALA A 30 5.13 -5.50 -0.77
CA ALA A 30 4.80 -4.24 -1.44
C ALA A 30 4.10 -4.48 -2.79
N ALA A 31 4.62 -5.39 -3.61
CA ALA A 31 3.99 -5.76 -4.87
C ALA A 31 2.57 -6.35 -4.66
N VAL A 32 2.41 -7.23 -3.67
CA VAL A 32 1.11 -7.80 -3.30
C VAL A 32 0.14 -6.71 -2.84
N GLY A 33 0.57 -5.77 -2.00
CA GLY A 33 -0.24 -4.64 -1.54
C GLY A 33 -0.75 -3.79 -2.70
N ALA A 34 0.12 -3.45 -3.66
CA ALA A 34 -0.26 -2.70 -4.85
C ALA A 34 -1.28 -3.46 -5.72
N VAL A 35 -1.11 -4.78 -5.84
CA VAL A 35 -2.07 -5.64 -6.56
C VAL A 35 -3.42 -5.69 -5.85
N ILE A 36 -3.44 -5.89 -4.52
CA ILE A 36 -4.68 -5.91 -3.72
C ILE A 36 -5.44 -4.60 -3.89
N GLU A 37 -4.76 -3.46 -3.75
CA GLU A 37 -5.35 -2.15 -3.99
C GLU A 37 -5.96 -2.06 -5.38
N LYS A 38 -5.19 -2.41 -6.42
CA LYS A 38 -5.68 -2.38 -7.81
C LYS A 38 -6.92 -3.25 -7.99
N GLN A 39 -6.94 -4.45 -7.40
CA GLN A 39 -8.09 -5.35 -7.45
C GLN A 39 -9.31 -4.76 -6.74
N LEU A 40 -9.13 -4.15 -5.55
CA LEU A 40 -10.23 -3.46 -4.86
C LEU A 40 -10.80 -2.33 -5.72
N TRP A 41 -9.95 -1.45 -6.25
CA TRP A 41 -10.39 -0.29 -7.02
C TRP A 41 -11.06 -0.65 -8.35
N THR A 42 -10.60 -1.72 -9.00
CA THR A 42 -11.13 -2.15 -10.31
C THR A 42 -12.31 -3.11 -10.19
N GLY A 43 -12.31 -3.97 -9.16
CA GLY A 43 -13.38 -4.94 -8.92
C GLY A 43 -14.60 -4.37 -8.21
N MET A 44 -14.45 -3.28 -7.43
CA MET A 44 -15.53 -2.64 -6.68
C MET A 44 -15.64 -1.15 -7.04
N ARG A 45 -15.76 -0.85 -8.34
CA ARG A 45 -15.87 0.52 -8.84
C ARG A 45 -17.04 1.30 -8.23
N ASP A 46 -18.13 0.65 -7.87
CA ASP A 46 -19.27 1.32 -7.23
C ASP A 46 -18.93 1.82 -5.81
N THR A 47 -18.01 1.14 -5.11
CA THR A 47 -17.60 1.49 -3.75
C THR A 47 -16.42 2.46 -3.71
N PHE A 48 -15.50 2.34 -4.68
CA PHE A 48 -14.23 3.06 -4.68
C PHE A 48 -14.07 4.06 -5.84
N GLY A 49 -15.03 4.10 -6.75
CA GLY A 49 -15.05 5.04 -7.87
C GLY A 49 -13.92 4.88 -8.87
N ILE A 50 -13.84 5.83 -9.79
CA ILE A 50 -12.77 5.99 -10.77
C ILE A 50 -11.99 7.24 -10.39
N ALA A 51 -10.67 7.10 -10.24
CA ALA A 51 -9.80 8.23 -9.91
C ALA A 51 -9.21 8.84 -11.18
N SER A 52 -9.25 10.17 -11.29
CA SER A 52 -8.66 10.92 -12.40
C SER A 52 -7.93 12.16 -11.86
N LEU A 53 -6.76 12.44 -12.42
CA LEU A 53 -6.05 13.67 -12.12
C LEU A 53 -6.61 14.79 -13.00
N GLN A 54 -7.13 15.85 -12.40
CA GLN A 54 -7.62 17.05 -13.11
C GLN A 54 -7.03 18.29 -12.44
N GLY A 55 -6.32 19.11 -13.22
CA GLY A 55 -5.70 20.33 -12.70
C GLY A 55 -4.70 20.08 -11.56
N GLY A 56 -4.00 18.94 -11.57
CA GLY A 56 -3.06 18.54 -10.52
C GLY A 56 -3.72 18.03 -9.23
N GLN A 57 -5.06 17.97 -9.17
CA GLN A 57 -5.79 17.42 -8.04
C GLN A 57 -6.39 16.06 -8.40
N LEU A 58 -6.34 15.13 -7.46
CA LEU A 58 -6.97 13.83 -7.61
C LEU A 58 -8.47 13.96 -7.36
N LYS A 59 -9.27 13.68 -8.38
CA LYS A 59 -10.73 13.66 -8.31
C LYS A 59 -11.26 12.24 -8.45
N PHE A 60 -12.39 12.00 -7.80
CA PHE A 60 -13.05 10.70 -7.78
C PHE A 60 -14.43 10.81 -8.40
N PHE A 61 -14.78 9.84 -9.24
CA PHE A 61 -16.01 9.81 -10.00
C PHE A 61 -16.75 8.50 -9.77
N ALA A 62 -18.08 8.56 -9.69
CA ALA A 62 -18.90 7.37 -9.76
C ALA A 62 -18.84 6.78 -11.19
N PRO A 63 -18.89 5.46 -11.36
CA PRO A 63 -19.06 4.88 -12.69
C PRO A 63 -20.41 5.29 -13.28
N ASP A 64 -20.44 5.65 -14.56
CA ASP A 64 -21.68 5.82 -15.32
C ASP A 64 -22.23 4.46 -15.80
N ALA A 65 -23.36 4.48 -16.51
CA ALA A 65 -24.00 3.28 -17.04
C ALA A 65 -23.12 2.47 -18.01
N ASP A 66 -22.12 3.12 -18.63
CA ASP A 66 -21.15 2.51 -19.54
C ASP A 66 -19.85 2.09 -18.81
N GLY A 67 -19.79 2.26 -17.49
CA GLY A 67 -18.62 1.95 -16.65
C GLY A 67 -17.46 2.94 -16.78
N LYS A 68 -17.70 4.14 -17.33
CA LYS A 68 -16.75 5.25 -17.44
C LYS A 68 -16.92 6.24 -16.29
N ALA A 69 -16.05 7.24 -16.20
CA ALA A 69 -16.13 8.27 -15.16
C ALA A 69 -17.36 9.17 -15.40
N GLY A 70 -18.35 9.08 -14.51
CA GLY A 70 -19.56 9.89 -14.51
C GLY A 70 -19.44 11.12 -13.62
N ALA A 71 -20.39 11.30 -12.69
CA ALA A 71 -20.42 12.45 -11.78
C ALA A 71 -19.30 12.38 -10.73
N GLU A 72 -18.79 13.55 -10.33
CA GLU A 72 -17.80 13.66 -9.24
C GLU A 72 -18.43 13.21 -7.92
N ALA A 73 -17.74 12.31 -7.21
CA ALA A 73 -18.17 11.69 -5.96
C ALA A 73 -16.99 11.61 -4.98
N PRO A 74 -16.66 12.72 -4.28
CA PRO A 74 -15.48 12.82 -3.41
C PRO A 74 -15.43 11.77 -2.29
N GLN A 75 -16.59 11.33 -1.80
CA GLN A 75 -16.73 10.30 -0.76
C GLN A 75 -16.12 8.96 -1.17
N LEU A 76 -16.04 8.66 -2.47
CA LEU A 76 -15.41 7.44 -2.96
C LEU A 76 -13.88 7.46 -2.73
N GLY A 77 -13.28 8.65 -2.74
CA GLY A 77 -11.88 8.85 -2.32
C GLY A 77 -11.68 8.53 -0.84
N THR A 78 -12.61 8.95 0.02
CA THR A 78 -12.60 8.60 1.45
C THR A 78 -12.69 7.09 1.67
N ASN A 79 -13.54 6.38 0.91
CA ASN A 79 -13.63 4.92 0.98
C ASN A 79 -12.30 4.24 0.65
N ARG A 80 -11.54 4.78 -0.33
CA ARG A 80 -10.20 4.24 -0.63
C ARG A 80 -9.22 4.44 0.52
N GLN A 81 -9.24 5.60 1.16
CA GLN A 81 -8.37 5.83 2.33
C GLN A 81 -8.72 4.90 3.49
N LEU A 82 -10.02 4.68 3.74
CA LEU A 82 -10.47 3.75 4.78
C LEU A 82 -10.06 2.31 4.47
N ALA A 83 -10.18 1.87 3.22
CA ALA A 83 -9.72 0.55 2.81
C ALA A 83 -8.19 0.38 2.97
N ARG A 84 -7.40 1.41 2.61
CA ARG A 84 -5.95 1.40 2.86
C ARG A 84 -5.61 1.37 4.34
N LEU A 85 -6.31 2.14 5.17
CA LEU A 85 -6.15 2.08 6.62
C LEU A 85 -6.48 0.68 7.14
N GLY A 86 -7.51 0.03 6.62
CA GLY A 86 -7.85 -1.37 6.91
C GLY A 86 -6.71 -2.33 6.54
N LEU A 87 -6.07 -2.14 5.38
CA LEU A 87 -4.90 -2.92 4.97
C LEU A 87 -3.72 -2.72 5.93
N VAL A 88 -3.46 -1.49 6.38
CA VAL A 88 -2.41 -1.19 7.36
C VAL A 88 -2.70 -1.88 8.69
N VAL A 89 -3.90 -1.72 9.23
CA VAL A 89 -4.30 -2.35 10.51
C VAL A 89 -4.23 -3.87 10.41
N GLY A 90 -4.75 -4.46 9.32
CA GLY A 90 -4.68 -5.90 9.08
C GLY A 90 -3.25 -6.41 8.95
N SER A 91 -2.36 -5.63 8.33
CA SER A 91 -0.95 -5.98 8.22
C SER A 91 -0.21 -5.87 9.56
N VAL A 92 -0.50 -4.86 10.39
CA VAL A 92 0.04 -4.74 11.75
C VAL A 92 -0.40 -5.92 12.62
N ALA A 93 -1.68 -6.30 12.54
CA ALA A 93 -2.15 -7.52 13.19
C ALA A 93 -1.45 -8.77 12.63
N GLY A 94 -1.26 -8.86 11.31
CA GLY A 94 -0.50 -9.94 10.68
C GLY A 94 0.94 -10.03 11.18
N ILE A 95 1.61 -8.91 11.41
CA ILE A 95 2.97 -8.87 11.98
C ILE A 95 2.97 -9.43 13.40
N GLU A 96 2.03 -8.99 14.25
CA GLU A 96 1.96 -9.39 15.66
C GLU A 96 1.61 -10.87 15.83
N TYR A 97 0.66 -11.38 15.04
CA TYR A 97 0.06 -12.70 15.27
C TYR A 97 0.60 -13.82 14.37
N VAL A 98 1.36 -13.53 13.32
CA VAL A 98 1.95 -14.57 12.45
C VAL A 98 3.36 -14.95 12.93
N PRO A 99 3.61 -16.22 13.29
CA PRO A 99 4.87 -16.65 13.91
C PRO A 99 6.07 -16.78 12.96
N ASN A 100 5.93 -16.43 11.67
CA ASN A 100 6.99 -16.55 10.67
C ASN A 100 7.63 -15.19 10.39
N GLY A 101 8.91 -15.03 10.76
CA GLY A 101 9.64 -13.76 10.60
C GLY A 101 9.63 -13.20 9.18
N ASN A 102 9.71 -14.04 8.13
CA ASN A 102 9.67 -13.55 6.74
C ASN A 102 8.27 -13.08 6.32
N ALA A 103 7.21 -13.70 6.85
CA ALA A 103 5.84 -13.27 6.57
C ALA A 103 5.55 -11.89 7.19
N GLN A 104 6.14 -11.59 8.35
CA GLN A 104 6.04 -10.27 8.97
C GLN A 104 6.61 -9.17 8.06
N TYR A 105 7.73 -9.43 7.38
CA TYR A 105 8.28 -8.49 6.38
C TYR A 105 7.38 -8.34 5.15
N ALA A 106 6.68 -9.39 4.72
CA ALA A 106 5.68 -9.25 3.66
C ALA A 106 4.51 -8.34 4.08
N PHE A 107 3.98 -8.52 5.31
CA PHE A 107 2.97 -7.61 5.85
C PHE A 107 3.49 -6.18 5.99
N LEU A 108 4.75 -6.00 6.40
CA LEU A 108 5.40 -4.69 6.41
C LEU A 108 5.41 -4.05 5.02
N GLY A 109 5.72 -4.82 3.98
CA GLY A 109 5.68 -4.36 2.59
C GLY A 109 4.28 -3.91 2.15
N ILE A 110 3.24 -4.69 2.47
CA ILE A 110 1.84 -4.34 2.17
C ILE A 110 1.46 -3.04 2.88
N ALA A 111 1.77 -2.93 4.17
CA ALA A 111 1.50 -1.73 4.96
C ALA A 111 2.23 -0.49 4.42
N ALA A 112 3.51 -0.65 4.05
CA ALA A 112 4.33 0.44 3.54
C ALA A 112 3.76 1.05 2.25
N VAL A 113 3.27 0.22 1.33
CA VAL A 113 2.62 0.69 0.09
C VAL A 113 1.30 1.40 0.38
N ALA A 114 0.45 0.83 1.24
CA ALA A 114 -0.81 1.46 1.61
C ALA A 114 -0.58 2.84 2.27
N VAL A 115 0.41 2.94 3.17
CA VAL A 115 0.81 4.22 3.78
C VAL A 115 1.38 5.18 2.74
N ALA A 116 2.24 4.73 1.83
CA ALA A 116 2.79 5.57 0.78
C ALA A 116 1.69 6.18 -0.10
N HIS A 117 0.67 5.42 -0.47
CA HIS A 117 -0.46 5.92 -1.24
C HIS A 117 -1.38 6.87 -0.43
N ILE A 118 -1.56 6.63 0.87
CA ILE A 118 -2.23 7.60 1.76
C ILE A 118 -1.47 8.94 1.74
N LEU A 119 -0.14 8.89 1.89
CA LEU A 119 0.70 10.09 1.89
C LEU A 119 0.68 10.82 0.54
N GLN A 120 0.72 10.10 -0.58
CA GLN A 120 0.63 10.71 -1.91
C GLN A 120 -0.72 11.41 -2.15
N ASP A 121 -1.81 10.89 -1.59
CA ASP A 121 -3.12 11.51 -1.71
C ASP A 121 -3.28 12.73 -0.77
N LEU A 122 -2.65 12.72 0.41
CA LEU A 122 -2.63 13.86 1.35
C LEU A 122 -1.67 14.97 0.91
N PHE A 123 -0.54 14.60 0.30
CA PHE A 123 0.51 15.49 -0.14
C PHE A 123 0.77 15.30 -1.64
N PRO A 124 -0.03 15.95 -2.51
CA PRO A 124 0.09 15.80 -3.97
C PRO A 124 1.49 16.15 -4.52
N ALA A 125 2.28 16.93 -3.79
CA ALA A 125 3.65 17.29 -4.13
C ALA A 125 4.65 16.11 -4.04
N ILE A 126 4.25 14.99 -3.42
CA ILE A 126 5.09 13.79 -3.23
C ILE A 126 4.75 12.71 -4.29
N ARG A 127 3.75 12.96 -5.14
CA ARG A 127 3.34 12.06 -6.21
C ARG A 127 4.16 12.26 -7.48
#